data_AF-A0A7X7KLC6-F1
#
_entry.id   AF-A0A7X7KLC6-F1
#
_cell.length_a   1.000
_cell.length_b   1.000
_cell.length_c   1.000
_cell.angle_alpha   90.00
_cell.angle_beta   90.00
_cell.angle_gamma   90.00
#
_symmetry.space_group_name_H-M   'P 1'
#
loop_
_entity.id
_entity.type
_entity.pdbx_description
1 polymer ?
#
loop_
_entity_poly.entity_id
_entity_poly.type
_entity_poly.pdbx_seq_one_letter_code
_entity_poly.pdbx_strand_id
1 'polypeptide(L)'
;GGAVAEAHLVGGEELALGAFRLRGARGWSGEVRGVDRTRAGDSGGWFDVDQSPDGPHGTLIITFADDTTRAFNVTRVEAIAGGARLHVAEDPGIEVEGAQVRLPHQPPRTIAGARLRWRLAGVAHHPVATPAR
;
A
#
# COMPACT_ATOMS: atom_id res chain seq x y z
N GLY A 1 -22.04 -2.78 -31.87
CA GLY A 1 -20.96 -3.03 -30.89
C GLY A 1 -21.10 -2.04 -29.76
N GLY A 2 -20.95 -2.47 -28.51
CA GLY A 2 -20.98 -1.56 -27.35
C GLY A 2 -19.64 -0.85 -27.17
N ALA A 3 -19.66 0.42 -26.77
CA ALA A 3 -18.47 1.15 -26.35
C ALA A 3 -18.19 0.88 -24.86
N VAL A 4 -16.92 0.74 -24.50
CA VAL A 4 -16.50 0.70 -23.08
C VAL A 4 -16.69 2.09 -22.51
N ALA A 5 -17.56 2.25 -21.51
CA ALA A 5 -17.78 3.53 -20.84
C ALA A 5 -16.77 3.77 -19.71
N GLU A 6 -16.36 2.69 -19.03
CA GLU A 6 -15.44 2.70 -17.90
C GLU A 6 -14.77 1.33 -17.77
N ALA A 7 -13.52 1.32 -17.30
CA ALA A 7 -12.79 0.10 -16.99
C ALA A 7 -11.86 0.31 -15.79
N HIS A 8 -11.86 -0.66 -14.88
CA HIS A 8 -10.95 -0.72 -13.74
C HIS A 8 -10.19 -2.04 -13.77
N LEU A 9 -8.89 -1.96 -13.49
CA LEU A 9 -8.03 -3.11 -13.28
C LEU A 9 -7.40 -2.98 -11.89
N VAL A 10 -7.75 -3.91 -11.01
CA VAL A 10 -7.28 -3.94 -9.61
C VAL A 10 -6.48 -5.20 -9.39
N GLY A 11 -5.20 -5.05 -9.06
CA GLY A 11 -4.28 -6.14 -8.79
C GLY A 11 -3.83 -6.96 -10.02
N GLY A 12 -4.29 -6.61 -11.23
CA GLY A 12 -3.91 -7.28 -12.47
C GLY A 12 -2.98 -6.43 -13.34
N GLU A 13 -2.29 -7.07 -14.27
CA GLU A 13 -1.32 -6.42 -15.17
C GLU A 13 -1.96 -5.95 -16.48
N GLU A 14 -2.93 -6.70 -17.03
CA GLU A 14 -3.64 -6.33 -18.25
C GLU A 14 -5.13 -6.74 -18.20
N LEU A 15 -5.99 -5.85 -18.68
CA LEU A 15 -7.40 -6.10 -18.99
C LEU A 15 -7.61 -5.88 -20.50
N ALA A 16 -8.12 -6.91 -21.18
CA ALA A 16 -8.39 -6.89 -22.61
C ALA A 16 -9.89 -7.06 -22.89
N LEU A 17 -10.49 -6.10 -23.62
CA LEU A 17 -11.89 -6.13 -24.04
C LEU A 17 -11.98 -5.80 -25.54
N GLY A 18 -12.01 -6.82 -26.41
CA GLY A 18 -11.94 -6.63 -27.86
C GLY A 18 -10.61 -5.99 -28.27
N ALA A 19 -10.64 -4.77 -28.82
CA ALA A 19 -9.44 -3.98 -29.14
C ALA A 19 -8.96 -3.11 -27.95
N PHE A 20 -9.78 -2.92 -26.91
CA PHE A 20 -9.39 -2.14 -25.73
C PHE A 20 -8.37 -2.89 -24.88
N ARG A 21 -7.36 -2.17 -24.38
CA ARG A 21 -6.32 -2.66 -23.48
C ARG A 21 -6.12 -1.65 -22.36
N LEU A 22 -6.26 -2.10 -21.12
CA LEU A 22 -5.91 -1.35 -19.91
C LEU A 22 -4.78 -2.08 -19.21
N ARG A 23 -3.68 -1.37 -18.91
CA ARG A 23 -2.54 -1.93 -18.19
C ARG A 23 -2.45 -1.32 -16.80
N GLY A 24 -2.25 -2.19 -15.83
CA GLY A 24 -2.10 -1.83 -14.43
C GLY A 24 -0.67 -2.01 -13.96
N ALA A 25 -0.27 -1.25 -12.94
CA ALA A 25 0.79 -1.71 -12.08
C ALA A 25 0.32 -3.01 -11.42
N ARG A 26 1.19 -4.02 -11.34
CA ARG A 26 0.92 -5.21 -10.54
C ARG A 26 0.74 -4.81 -9.07
N GLY A 27 -0.01 -5.62 -8.32
CA GLY A 27 -0.02 -5.49 -6.86
C GLY A 27 1.31 -5.93 -6.25
N TRP A 28 1.60 -5.41 -5.06
CA TRP A 28 2.76 -5.79 -4.28
C TRP A 28 2.33 -6.22 -2.88
N SER A 29 3.01 -7.22 -2.31
CA SER A 29 2.74 -7.67 -0.95
C SER A 29 3.92 -8.44 -0.38
N GLY A 30 4.06 -8.41 0.95
CA GLY A 30 5.10 -9.16 1.64
C GLY A 30 5.07 -8.91 3.14
N GLU A 31 6.24 -8.92 3.77
CA GLU A 31 6.41 -8.70 5.20
C GLU A 31 7.08 -7.34 5.51
N VAL A 32 6.60 -6.71 6.59
CA VAL A 32 7.25 -5.53 7.16
C VAL A 32 8.36 -6.00 8.08
N ARG A 33 9.55 -5.45 7.89
CA ARG A 33 10.77 -5.73 8.67
C ARG A 33 11.03 -4.69 9.75
N GLY A 34 10.51 -3.48 9.59
CA GLY A 34 10.70 -2.39 10.55
C GLY A 34 9.62 -1.33 10.43
N VAL A 35 9.37 -0.64 11.53
CA VAL A 35 8.47 0.51 11.61
C VAL A 35 9.19 1.60 12.39
N ASP A 36 9.15 2.82 11.88
CA ASP A 36 9.66 4.00 12.57
C ASP A 36 8.63 5.12 12.51
N ARG A 37 8.56 5.91 13.59
CA ARG A 37 7.58 6.98 13.78
C ARG A 37 8.23 8.36 13.73
N THR A 38 9.50 8.43 13.33
CA THR A 38 10.25 9.67 13.20
C THR A 38 9.71 10.46 12.01
N ARG A 39 9.18 11.64 12.29
CA ARG A 39 8.71 12.57 11.26
C ARG A 39 9.89 13.16 10.47
N ALA A 40 9.77 13.18 9.14
CA ALA A 40 10.77 13.76 8.24
C ALA A 40 10.09 14.39 7.01
N GLY A 41 10.13 15.71 6.90
CA GLY A 41 9.39 16.43 5.85
C GLY A 41 7.88 16.16 5.96
N ASP A 42 7.28 15.74 4.85
CA ASP A 42 5.85 15.39 4.78
C ASP A 42 5.53 13.97 5.28
N SER A 43 6.55 13.22 5.72
CA SER A 43 6.40 11.86 6.24
C SER A 43 6.15 11.88 7.75
N GLY A 44 5.11 11.20 8.22
CA GLY A 44 4.86 10.93 9.64
C GLY A 44 5.63 9.72 10.20
N GLY A 45 6.27 8.95 9.32
CA GLY A 45 7.06 7.76 9.66
C GLY A 45 7.22 6.84 8.45
N TRP A 46 7.75 5.64 8.65
CA TRP A 46 7.94 4.70 7.54
C TRP A 46 7.83 3.23 7.95
N PHE A 47 7.63 2.40 6.92
CA PHE A 47 7.70 0.95 6.99
C PHE A 47 8.86 0.47 6.13
N ASP A 48 9.78 -0.30 6.71
CA ASP A 48 10.79 -1.04 5.95
C ASP A 48 10.19 -2.39 5.55
N VAL A 49 10.15 -2.68 4.26
CA VAL A 49 9.48 -3.85 3.67
C VAL A 49 10.48 -4.76 2.94
N ASP A 50 10.11 -6.02 2.76
CA ASP A 50 10.93 -7.08 2.19
C ASP A 50 11.08 -7.06 0.66
N GLN A 51 10.31 -6.22 -0.04
CA GLN A 51 10.37 -6.06 -1.50
C GLN A 51 10.31 -4.58 -1.85
N SER A 52 10.86 -4.23 -3.02
CA SER A 52 10.84 -2.85 -3.51
C SER A 52 9.75 -2.68 -4.56
N PRO A 53 8.64 -2.00 -4.24
CA PRO A 53 7.55 -1.85 -5.18
C PRO A 53 7.89 -0.77 -6.23
N ASP A 54 7.51 -0.99 -7.49
CA ASP A 54 7.80 -0.09 -8.61
C ASP A 54 6.69 0.94 -8.86
N GLY A 55 7.06 2.14 -9.30
CA GLY A 55 6.10 3.16 -9.73
C GLY A 55 5.48 4.02 -8.61
N PRO A 56 4.41 4.80 -8.92
CA PRO A 56 3.73 5.65 -7.94
C PRO A 56 2.82 4.81 -7.04
N HIS A 57 2.92 4.99 -5.73
CA HIS A 57 2.22 4.18 -4.74
C HIS A 57 1.16 5.00 -4.02
N GLY A 58 -0.05 4.42 -3.92
CA GLY A 58 -1.20 5.01 -3.23
C GLY A 58 -1.33 4.48 -1.80
N THR A 59 -2.44 3.81 -1.51
CA THR A 59 -2.74 3.31 -0.17
C THR A 59 -1.97 2.02 0.15
N LEU A 60 -1.14 2.08 1.20
CA LEU A 60 -0.52 0.93 1.87
C LEU A 60 -1.49 0.31 2.87
N ILE A 61 -1.70 -1.00 2.78
CA ILE A 61 -2.48 -1.76 3.75
C ILE A 61 -1.53 -2.61 4.60
N ILE A 62 -1.52 -2.39 5.90
CA ILE A 62 -0.84 -3.23 6.90
C ILE A 62 -1.86 -4.17 7.52
N THR A 63 -1.56 -5.47 7.52
CA THR A 63 -2.36 -6.51 8.16
C THR A 63 -1.58 -7.08 9.35
N PHE A 64 -2.19 -7.03 10.53
CA PHE A 64 -1.63 -7.56 11.78
C PHE A 64 -1.83 -9.08 11.88
N ALA A 65 -1.22 -9.69 12.90
CA ALA A 65 -1.30 -11.13 13.14
C ALA A 65 -2.72 -11.65 13.45
N ASP A 66 -3.62 -10.78 13.89
CA ASP A 66 -5.04 -11.08 14.14
C ASP A 66 -5.95 -10.77 12.96
N ASP A 67 -5.36 -10.58 11.77
CA ASP A 67 -6.00 -10.22 10.51
C ASP A 67 -6.71 -8.86 10.48
N THR A 68 -6.60 -8.04 11.54
CA THR A 68 -7.04 -6.64 11.45
C THR A 68 -6.12 -5.83 10.55
N THR A 69 -6.63 -4.76 9.96
CA THR A 69 -5.89 -3.96 8.97
C THR A 69 -5.89 -2.47 9.30
N ARG A 70 -4.80 -1.79 8.93
CA ARG A 70 -4.72 -0.32 8.87
C ARG A 70 -4.23 0.14 7.51
N ALA A 71 -4.72 1.30 7.08
CA ALA A 71 -4.37 1.92 5.81
C ALA A 71 -3.53 3.17 6.05
N PHE A 72 -2.54 3.39 5.17
CA PHE A 72 -1.64 4.54 5.20
C PHE A 72 -1.47 5.08 3.77
N ASN A 73 -1.20 6.36 3.63
CA ASN A 73 -0.90 6.97 2.33
C ASN A 73 0.60 7.02 2.10
N VAL A 74 1.10 6.29 1.11
CA VAL A 74 2.53 6.33 0.76
C VAL A 74 2.85 7.66 0.09
N THR A 75 3.83 8.37 0.62
CA THR A 75 4.29 9.67 0.08
C THR A 75 5.57 9.51 -0.72
N ARG A 76 6.41 8.52 -0.37
CA ARG A 76 7.69 8.28 -1.03
C ARG A 76 8.15 6.84 -0.83
N VAL A 77 8.80 6.29 -1.84
CA VAL A 77 9.48 4.99 -1.77
C VAL A 77 10.98 5.21 -1.94
N GLU A 78 11.75 4.65 -1.02
CA GLU A 78 13.21 4.71 -1.00
C GLU A 78 13.75 3.29 -1.02
N ALA A 79 14.60 2.96 -2.00
CA ALA A 79 15.22 1.64 -2.05
C ALA A 79 16.24 1.48 -0.92
N ILE A 80 16.20 0.35 -0.21
CA ILE A 80 17.16 0.00 0.85
C ILE A 80 17.71 -1.40 0.59
N ALA A 81 18.77 -1.80 1.31
CA ALA A 81 19.34 -3.14 1.16
C ALA A 81 18.29 -4.23 1.46
N GLY A 82 17.98 -5.04 0.44
CA GLY A 82 17.06 -6.16 0.55
C GLY A 82 15.57 -5.78 0.56
N GLY A 83 15.18 -4.57 0.17
CA GLY A 83 13.78 -4.16 0.14
C GLY A 83 13.57 -2.68 -0.15
N ALA A 84 12.54 -2.08 0.46
CA ALA A 84 12.27 -0.65 0.36
C ALA A 84 11.80 -0.07 1.70
N ARG A 85 11.97 1.24 1.83
CA ARG A 85 11.37 2.07 2.87
C ARG A 85 10.19 2.82 2.27
N LEU A 86 8.99 2.54 2.78
CA LEU A 86 7.74 3.20 2.39
C LEU A 86 7.46 4.31 3.40
N HIS A 87 7.72 5.56 3.01
CA HIS A 87 7.37 6.73 3.80
C HIS A 87 5.87 6.98 3.70
N VAL A 88 5.22 7.28 4.82
CA VAL A 88 3.76 7.49 4.90
C VAL A 88 3.42 8.85 5.46
N ALA A 89 2.29 9.43 5.03
CA ALA A 89 1.86 10.75 5.49
C ALA A 89 1.48 10.76 6.97
N GLU A 90 0.88 9.68 7.46
CA GLU A 90 0.42 9.52 8.83
C GLU A 90 1.55 9.09 9.78
N ASP A 91 1.36 9.27 11.09
CA ASP A 91 2.15 8.53 12.10
C ASP A 91 1.69 7.05 12.05
N PRO A 92 2.60 6.08 11.83
CA PRO A 92 2.26 4.66 11.88
C PRO A 92 1.48 4.25 13.13
N GLY A 93 1.79 4.86 14.28
CA GLY A 93 1.13 4.56 15.56
C GLY A 93 1.23 3.08 15.95
N ILE A 94 2.33 2.43 15.55
CA ILE A 94 2.63 1.02 15.73
C ILE A 94 3.97 0.91 16.44
N GLU A 95 4.00 0.11 17.50
CA GLU A 95 5.22 -0.26 18.22
C GLU A 95 5.32 -1.79 18.22
N VAL A 96 6.46 -2.33 17.79
CA VAL A 96 6.71 -3.78 17.79
C VAL A 96 7.64 -4.08 18.97
N GLU A 97 7.13 -4.80 19.97
CA GLU A 97 7.84 -5.11 21.21
C GLU A 97 7.90 -6.62 21.40
N GLY A 98 9.05 -7.24 21.09
CA GLY A 98 9.21 -8.69 21.20
C GLY A 98 8.23 -9.44 20.31
N ALA A 99 7.28 -10.17 20.92
CA ALA A 99 6.32 -11.02 20.21
C ALA A 99 4.93 -10.39 20.03
N GLN A 100 4.78 -9.08 20.26
CA GLN A 100 3.50 -8.38 20.21
C GLN A 100 3.61 -7.03 19.48
N VAL A 101 2.46 -6.58 18.98
CA VAL A 101 2.29 -5.23 18.44
C VAL A 101 1.44 -4.41 19.39
N ARG A 102 1.92 -3.21 19.74
CA ARG A 102 1.19 -2.23 20.52
C ARG A 102 0.71 -1.09 19.62
N LEU A 103 -0.58 -0.79 19.73
CA LEU A 103 -1.25 0.33 19.10
C LEU A 103 -1.62 1.31 20.22
N PRO A 104 -0.74 2.27 20.57
CA PRO A 104 -0.96 3.12 21.74
C PRO A 104 -2.10 4.14 21.57
N HIS A 105 -2.61 4.34 20.34
CA HIS A 105 -3.61 5.36 20.02
C HIS A 105 -5.04 4.78 20.09
N GLN A 106 -6.02 5.64 20.38
CA GLN A 106 -7.37 5.22 20.74
C GLN A 106 -8.11 4.41 19.66
N PRO A 107 -8.77 3.29 20.04
CA PRO A 107 -8.67 2.61 21.34
C PRO A 107 -7.30 1.92 21.49
N PRO A 108 -6.58 2.10 22.61
CA PRO A 108 -5.30 1.43 22.80
C PRO A 108 -5.48 -0.08 22.75
N ARG A 109 -4.58 -0.76 22.06
CA ARG A 109 -4.71 -2.18 21.81
C ARG A 109 -3.36 -2.87 21.74
N THR A 110 -3.31 -4.09 22.25
CA THR A 110 -2.17 -4.99 22.08
C THR A 110 -2.63 -6.19 21.26
N ILE A 111 -1.83 -6.58 20.28
CA ILE A 111 -2.08 -7.71 19.39
C ILE A 111 -0.98 -8.75 19.63
N ALA A 112 -1.40 -9.99 19.92
CA ALA A 112 -0.47 -11.10 20.02
C ALA A 112 0.11 -11.44 18.63
N GLY A 113 1.43 -11.53 18.53
CA GLY A 113 2.15 -11.72 17.28
C GLY A 113 2.76 -10.40 16.77
N ALA A 114 4.07 -10.43 16.50
CA ALA A 114 4.82 -9.31 15.95
C ALA A 114 4.75 -9.23 14.40
N ARG A 115 4.10 -10.21 13.76
CA ARG A 115 4.06 -10.30 12.29
C ARG A 115 3.17 -9.21 11.72
N LEU A 116 3.74 -8.47 10.77
CA LEU A 116 3.07 -7.44 10.00
C LEU A 116 3.22 -7.79 8.52
N ARG A 117 2.10 -7.97 7.83
CA ARG A 117 2.07 -8.14 6.37
C ARG A 117 1.68 -6.81 5.72
N TRP A 118 2.23 -6.52 4.56
CA TRP A 118 1.89 -5.32 3.81
C TRP A 118 1.33 -5.67 2.43
N ARG A 119 0.53 -4.74 1.88
CA ARG A 119 0.04 -4.79 0.52
C ARG A 119 -0.09 -3.39 -0.07
N LEU A 120 0.36 -3.22 -1.31
CA LEU A 120 0.04 -2.10 -2.18
C LEU A 120 -0.80 -2.62 -3.34
N ALA A 121 -2.01 -2.07 -3.49
CA ALA A 121 -2.86 -2.43 -4.61
C ALA A 121 -2.41 -1.69 -5.86
N GLY A 122 -2.05 -2.43 -6.90
CA GLY A 122 -1.90 -1.88 -8.23
C GLY A 122 -3.27 -1.56 -8.80
N VAL A 123 -3.55 -0.30 -9.11
CA VAL A 123 -4.83 0.12 -9.68
C VAL A 123 -4.56 0.91 -10.95
N ALA A 124 -5.17 0.47 -12.04
CA ALA A 124 -5.32 1.28 -13.25
C ALA A 124 -6.78 1.59 -13.49
N HIS A 125 -7.02 2.84 -13.86
CA HIS A 125 -8.33 3.36 -14.19
C HIS A 125 -8.22 4.17 -15.47
N HIS A 126 -9.13 3.91 -16.41
CA HIS A 126 -9.26 4.71 -17.62
C HIS A 126 -10.65 5.31 -17.70
N PRO A 127 -10.84 6.58 -17.31
CA PRO A 127 -12.07 7.30 -17.60
C PRO A 127 -12.10 7.62 -19.10
N VAL A 128 -13.20 7.34 -19.80
CA VAL A 128 -13.36 7.86 -21.16
C VAL A 128 -13.70 9.34 -21.08
N ALA A 129 -12.87 10.19 -21.71
CA ALA A 129 -13.24 11.58 -21.98
C ALA A 129 -14.44 11.57 -22.92
N THR A 130 -15.59 12.05 -22.45
CA THR A 130 -16.75 12.34 -23.29
C THR A 130 -16.28 13.20 -24.47
N PRO A 131 -16.53 12.81 -25.74
CA PRO A 131 -16.29 13.73 -26.84
C PRO A 131 -17.17 14.96 -26.61
N ALA A 132 -16.54 16.14 -26.58
CA ALA A 132 -17.27 17.40 -26.55
C ALA A 132 -18.29 17.38 -27.70
N ARG A 133 -19.56 17.58 -27.35
CA ARG A 133 -20.66 17.72 -28.33
C ARG A 133 -20.53 19.02 -29.09
#